data_AF-A0A842NFP5-F1
#
_entry.id   AF-A0A842NFP5-F1
#
_cell.length_a   1.000
_cell.length_b   1.000
_cell.length_c   1.000
_cell.angle_alpha   90.00
_cell.angle_beta   90.00
_cell.angle_gamma   90.00
#
_symmetry.space_group_name_H-M   'P 1'
#
loop_
_entity.id
_entity.type
_entity.pdbx_description
1 polymer ?
#
loop_
_entity_poly.entity_id
_entity_poly.type
_entity_poly.pdbx_seq_one_letter_code
_entity_poly.pdbx_strand_id
1 'polypeptide(L)'
;MCGIFGYKGMKNSFSVVFNGLKDLEYRGYDSWGIASLIDGEIKVVKKTGKIGEDFDEESVKSSISIGHTRWSTHGIPSDKNAHPHFSCDKKIAVVHNGIIENHDEIRARLKGHKFKSDTDTEVIAHLIEEYMKKYDYKEAVVKALGELEGSFALMILNSEREEIIAVRRGSPLVLGVKKEEFFLASDILALLR
;
A
#
# COMPACT_ATOMS: atom_id res chain seq x y z
N MET A 1 0.95 14.87 -4.43
CA MET A 1 1.76 13.94 -3.60
C MET A 1 0.77 12.99 -2.98
N CYS A 2 0.85 11.68 -3.18
CA CYS A 2 -0.20 10.74 -2.76
C CYS A 2 -0.48 10.74 -1.24
N GLY A 3 -1.63 10.19 -0.86
CA GLY A 3 -1.97 9.84 0.52
C GLY A 3 -1.83 8.33 0.74
N ILE A 4 -1.25 7.92 1.87
CA ILE A 4 -1.30 6.52 2.32
C ILE A 4 -1.84 6.47 3.75
N PHE A 5 -2.71 5.50 4.01
CA PHE A 5 -3.27 5.25 5.34
C PHE A 5 -3.29 3.76 5.65
N GLY A 6 -2.97 3.38 6.88
CA GLY A 6 -2.98 1.98 7.33
C GLY A 6 -3.50 1.88 8.76
N TYR A 7 -4.13 0.75 9.05
CA TYR A 7 -4.67 0.48 10.37
C TYR A 7 -4.53 -1.00 10.72
N LYS A 8 -4.15 -1.28 11.98
CA LYS A 8 -4.24 -2.60 12.61
C LYS A 8 -4.84 -2.43 14.00
N GLY A 9 -5.93 -3.13 14.29
CA GLY A 9 -6.59 -3.03 15.60
C GLY A 9 -7.93 -3.74 15.67
N MET A 10 -8.75 -3.38 16.65
CA MET A 10 -10.01 -4.07 16.96
C MET A 10 -11.22 -3.56 16.15
N LYS A 11 -11.12 -2.40 15.50
CA LYS A 11 -12.21 -1.85 14.68
C LYS A 11 -12.22 -2.49 13.30
N ASN A 12 -13.30 -2.24 12.55
CA ASN A 12 -13.30 -2.52 11.12
C ASN A 12 -12.23 -1.65 10.43
N SER A 13 -11.12 -2.29 10.06
CA SER A 13 -9.97 -1.65 9.43
C SER A 13 -10.29 -1.04 8.07
N PHE A 14 -11.24 -1.59 7.31
CA PHE A 14 -11.66 -1.01 6.04
C PHE A 14 -12.27 0.38 6.27
N SER A 15 -13.23 0.48 7.19
CA SER A 15 -13.86 1.77 7.56
C SER A 15 -12.86 2.79 8.06
N VAL A 16 -11.93 2.37 8.93
CA VAL A 16 -10.92 3.28 9.47
C VAL A 16 -10.00 3.80 8.36
N VAL A 17 -9.51 2.90 7.49
CA VAL A 17 -8.64 3.30 6.37
C VAL A 17 -9.39 4.18 5.38
N PHE A 18 -10.63 3.84 5.03
CA PHE A 18 -11.45 4.61 4.09
C PHE A 18 -11.66 6.05 4.56
N ASN A 19 -12.03 6.25 5.83
CA ASN A 19 -12.18 7.58 6.41
C ASN A 19 -10.83 8.33 6.51
N GLY A 20 -9.75 7.62 6.86
CA GLY A 20 -8.40 8.20 6.85
C GLY A 20 -7.96 8.63 5.44
N LEU A 21 -8.36 7.91 4.39
CA LEU A 21 -8.10 8.28 3.01
C LEU A 21 -8.93 9.48 2.56
N LYS A 22 -10.18 9.62 3.00
CA LYS A 22 -10.99 10.84 2.77
C LYS A 22 -10.30 12.07 3.33
N ASP A 23 -9.73 11.97 4.53
CA ASP A 23 -8.96 13.07 5.14
C ASP A 23 -7.66 13.37 4.38
N LEU A 24 -7.17 12.44 3.56
CA LEU A 24 -6.01 12.59 2.68
C LEU A 24 -6.40 12.87 1.22
N GLU A 25 -7.66 13.11 0.87
CA GLU A 25 -8.07 13.31 -0.54
C GLU A 25 -7.40 14.55 -1.16
N TYR A 26 -7.13 15.58 -0.37
CA TYR A 26 -6.43 16.79 -0.83
C TYR A 26 -5.01 16.51 -1.37
N ARG A 27 -4.45 15.33 -1.08
CA ARG A 27 -3.13 14.87 -1.54
C ARG A 27 -3.20 14.19 -2.92
N GLY A 28 -4.33 13.57 -3.28
CA GLY A 28 -4.53 12.91 -4.55
C GLY A 28 -5.96 12.41 -4.74
N TYR A 29 -6.48 12.55 -5.96
CA TYR A 29 -7.89 12.28 -6.29
C TYR A 29 -8.08 11.60 -7.65
N ASP A 30 -7.00 11.11 -8.27
CA ASP A 30 -7.06 10.41 -9.55
C ASP A 30 -7.59 8.97 -9.42
N SER A 31 -7.33 8.34 -8.28
CA SER A 31 -7.82 7.02 -7.92
C SER A 31 -7.59 6.75 -6.43
N TRP A 32 -8.28 5.75 -5.90
CA TRP A 32 -8.08 5.26 -4.54
C TRP A 32 -8.18 3.75 -4.49
N GLY A 33 -7.70 3.17 -3.39
CA GLY A 33 -7.90 1.75 -3.13
C GLY A 33 -7.44 1.34 -1.74
N ILE A 34 -7.95 0.19 -1.30
CA ILE A 34 -7.75 -0.41 0.01
C ILE A 34 -7.51 -1.91 -0.17
N ALA A 35 -6.49 -2.43 0.51
CA ALA A 35 -6.24 -3.84 0.72
C ALA A 35 -6.60 -4.18 2.17
N SER A 36 -7.44 -5.20 2.35
CA SER A 36 -7.88 -5.71 3.65
C SER A 36 -7.58 -7.19 3.75
N LEU A 37 -7.09 -7.65 4.90
CA LEU A 37 -6.89 -9.08 5.15
C LEU A 37 -8.18 -9.70 5.69
N ILE A 38 -8.74 -10.66 4.98
CA ILE A 38 -10.01 -11.33 5.31
C ILE A 38 -9.78 -12.83 5.16
N ASP A 39 -9.98 -13.58 6.25
CA ASP A 39 -9.86 -15.05 6.26
C ASP A 39 -8.52 -15.55 5.68
N GLY A 40 -7.41 -14.86 5.99
CA GLY A 40 -6.07 -15.19 5.51
C GLY A 40 -5.77 -14.77 4.05
N GLU A 41 -6.71 -14.12 3.38
CA GLU A 41 -6.54 -13.61 2.01
C GLU A 41 -6.61 -12.08 1.95
N ILE A 42 -5.74 -11.47 1.16
CA ILE A 42 -5.83 -10.03 0.90
C ILE A 42 -6.87 -9.78 -0.19
N LYS A 43 -7.92 -9.04 0.16
CA LYS A 43 -8.92 -8.52 -0.78
C LYS A 43 -8.61 -7.05 -1.07
N VAL A 44 -8.65 -6.68 -2.35
CA VAL A 44 -8.42 -5.30 -2.79
C VAL A 44 -9.67 -4.75 -3.44
N VAL A 45 -10.03 -3.55 -3.02
CA VAL A 45 -11.02 -2.68 -3.67
C VAL A 45 -10.26 -1.45 -4.15
N LYS A 46 -10.37 -1.11 -5.42
CA LYS A 46 -9.75 0.10 -5.97
C LYS A 46 -10.56 0.64 -7.14
N LYS A 47 -10.55 1.96 -7.30
CA LYS A 47 -11.36 2.66 -8.29
C LYS A 47 -10.68 3.95 -8.75
N THR A 48 -10.82 4.25 -10.03
CA THR A 48 -10.42 5.53 -10.63
C THR A 48 -11.38 6.64 -10.20
N GLY A 49 -10.85 7.84 -10.02
CA GLY A 49 -11.55 9.02 -9.55
C GLY A 49 -11.44 9.25 -8.03
N LYS A 50 -12.25 10.19 -7.58
CA LYS A 50 -12.33 10.63 -6.18
C LYS A 50 -12.76 9.51 -5.25
N ILE A 51 -12.34 9.60 -3.99
CA ILE A 51 -12.86 8.70 -2.96
C ILE A 51 -14.31 9.12 -2.66
N GLY A 52 -15.25 8.25 -3.03
CA GLY A 52 -16.68 8.55 -2.95
C GLY A 52 -17.24 8.46 -1.53
N GLU A 53 -18.53 8.74 -1.39
CA GLU A 53 -19.26 8.55 -0.13
C GLU A 53 -19.95 7.18 -0.04
N ASP A 54 -20.22 6.54 -1.18
CA ASP A 54 -21.07 5.34 -1.30
C ASP A 54 -20.26 4.03 -1.40
N PHE A 55 -19.50 3.68 -0.36
CA PHE A 55 -19.00 2.31 -0.21
C PHE A 55 -19.65 1.66 1.00
N ASP A 56 -20.16 0.43 0.85
CA ASP A 56 -20.69 -0.33 1.96
C ASP A 56 -19.51 -0.84 2.82
N GLU A 57 -19.04 0.01 3.72
CA GLU A 57 -17.90 -0.25 4.59
C GLU A 57 -18.13 -1.44 5.54
N GLU A 58 -19.39 -1.78 5.84
CA GLU A 58 -19.74 -2.87 6.75
C GLU A 58 -19.60 -4.26 6.11
N SER A 59 -19.62 -4.33 4.78
CA SER A 59 -19.48 -5.59 4.04
C SER A 59 -18.08 -6.22 4.17
N VAL A 60 -17.06 -5.42 4.49
CA VAL A 60 -15.66 -5.85 4.58
C VAL A 60 -15.22 -5.88 6.03
N LYS A 61 -15.26 -7.06 6.67
CA LYS A 61 -14.81 -7.22 8.07
C LYS A 61 -13.34 -7.64 8.11
N SER A 62 -12.47 -6.74 8.55
CA SER A 62 -11.04 -7.00 8.71
C SER A 62 -10.47 -6.20 9.88
N SER A 63 -9.46 -6.74 10.58
CA SER A 63 -8.70 -6.04 11.63
C SER A 63 -7.46 -5.32 11.12
N ILE A 64 -7.07 -5.52 9.85
CA ILE A 64 -5.86 -4.96 9.26
C ILE A 64 -6.06 -4.58 7.80
N SER A 65 -5.78 -3.31 7.48
CA SER A 65 -5.91 -2.76 6.14
C SER A 65 -4.85 -1.71 5.84
N ILE A 66 -4.50 -1.58 4.56
CA ILE A 66 -3.69 -0.49 4.01
C ILE A 66 -4.41 0.11 2.82
N GLY A 67 -4.26 1.41 2.60
CA GLY A 67 -4.94 2.12 1.55
C GLY A 67 -4.18 3.32 1.03
N HIS A 68 -4.65 3.84 -0.09
CA HIS A 68 -3.97 4.89 -0.82
C HIS A 68 -4.93 5.78 -1.62
N THR A 69 -4.64 7.07 -1.67
CA THR A 69 -5.18 8.03 -2.63
C THR A 69 -4.07 8.50 -3.57
N ARG A 70 -4.34 8.49 -4.87
CA ARG A 70 -3.33 8.65 -5.92
C ARG A 70 -3.35 10.02 -6.55
N TRP A 71 -2.16 10.57 -6.73
CA TRP A 71 -1.85 11.59 -7.73
C TRP A 71 -0.87 10.96 -8.72
N SER A 72 -1.28 10.78 -9.97
CA SER A 72 -0.56 9.95 -10.94
C SER A 72 0.72 10.62 -11.42
N THR A 73 1.86 9.94 -11.26
CA THR A 73 3.18 10.35 -11.80
C THR A 73 3.61 9.42 -12.94
N HIS A 74 3.55 8.10 -12.69
CA HIS A 74 3.82 7.05 -13.69
C HIS A 74 2.55 6.28 -14.05
N GLY A 75 2.21 6.20 -15.33
CA GLY A 75 0.99 5.51 -15.79
C GLY A 75 -0.30 6.29 -15.57
N ILE A 76 -1.19 6.23 -16.57
CA ILE A 76 -2.46 6.98 -16.58
C ILE A 76 -3.37 6.58 -15.41
N PRO A 77 -4.22 7.51 -14.92
CA PRO A 77 -5.31 7.17 -13.98
C PRO A 77 -6.14 6.01 -14.53
N SER A 78 -6.17 4.91 -13.78
CA SER A 78 -6.93 3.70 -14.12
C SER A 78 -6.98 2.79 -12.90
N ASP A 79 -7.98 1.90 -12.84
CA ASP A 79 -8.08 0.90 -11.76
C ASP A 79 -6.83 0.00 -11.74
N LYS A 80 -6.27 -0.27 -12.92
CA LYS A 80 -5.01 -1.00 -13.13
C LYS A 80 -3.85 -0.35 -12.35
N ASN A 81 -3.67 0.97 -12.49
CA ASN A 81 -2.58 1.73 -11.90
C ASN A 81 -2.89 2.28 -10.49
N ALA A 82 -4.13 2.17 -10.03
CA ALA A 82 -4.49 2.45 -8.65
C ALA A 82 -3.79 1.44 -7.72
N HIS A 83 -3.25 1.97 -6.62
CA HIS A 83 -2.76 1.17 -5.50
C HIS A 83 -3.96 0.59 -4.73
N PRO A 84 -3.80 -0.49 -3.95
CA PRO A 84 -2.57 -1.29 -3.73
C PRO A 84 -2.16 -2.18 -4.92
N HIS A 85 -0.87 -2.53 -4.99
CA HIS A 85 -0.32 -3.51 -5.93
C HIS A 85 0.05 -4.83 -5.22
N PHE A 86 -0.06 -5.95 -5.94
CA PHE A 86 0.15 -7.30 -5.41
C PHE A 86 1.44 -7.95 -5.92
N SER A 87 1.99 -8.87 -5.13
CA SER A 87 2.86 -9.95 -5.63
C SER A 87 2.08 -10.88 -6.58
N CYS A 88 2.78 -11.71 -7.35
CA CYS A 88 2.13 -12.65 -8.27
C CYS A 88 1.19 -13.63 -7.54
N ASP A 89 1.61 -14.12 -6.37
CA ASP A 89 0.83 -15.02 -5.50
C ASP A 89 -0.21 -14.32 -4.61
N LYS A 90 -0.29 -12.98 -4.66
CA LYS A 90 -1.17 -12.12 -3.84
C LYS A 90 -0.97 -12.20 -2.33
N LYS A 91 0.14 -12.76 -1.84
CA LYS A 91 0.45 -12.79 -0.40
C LYS A 91 0.93 -11.44 0.13
N ILE A 92 1.42 -10.57 -0.76
CA ILE A 92 1.88 -9.23 -0.43
C ILE A 92 1.01 -8.20 -1.15
N ALA A 93 0.59 -7.17 -0.42
CA ALA A 93 0.05 -5.94 -1.00
C ALA A 93 0.87 -4.73 -0.57
N VAL A 94 1.12 -3.81 -1.50
CA VAL A 94 1.94 -2.61 -1.28
C VAL A 94 1.17 -1.34 -1.63
N VAL A 95 1.23 -0.34 -0.74
CA VAL A 95 0.92 1.06 -1.06
C VAL A 95 2.18 1.91 -0.91
N HIS A 96 2.28 2.93 -1.75
CA HIS A 96 3.49 3.73 -1.92
C HIS A 96 3.14 5.21 -2.09
N ASN A 97 3.87 6.09 -1.39
CA ASN A 97 3.89 7.52 -1.63
C ASN A 97 5.34 7.98 -1.90
N GLY A 98 5.63 8.37 -3.13
CA GLY A 98 6.98 8.72 -3.55
C GLY A 98 7.23 8.35 -5.00
N ILE A 99 8.51 8.23 -5.34
CA ILE A 99 8.97 7.76 -6.64
C ILE A 99 10.09 6.75 -6.42
N ILE A 100 10.00 5.60 -7.10
CA ILE A 100 11.13 4.66 -7.24
C ILE A 100 11.87 4.98 -8.53
N GLU A 101 13.05 5.56 -8.41
CA GLU A 101 13.79 6.14 -9.54
C GLU A 101 14.36 5.07 -10.48
N ASN A 102 14.82 3.95 -9.94
CA ASN A 102 15.40 2.85 -10.69
C ASN A 102 14.40 1.71 -11.02
N HIS A 103 13.09 2.02 -11.08
CA HIS A 103 12.06 1.00 -11.28
C HIS A 103 12.17 0.27 -12.62
N ASP A 104 12.60 0.94 -13.69
CA ASP A 104 12.78 0.31 -15.01
C ASP A 104 13.88 -0.76 -14.98
N GLU A 105 15.01 -0.47 -14.31
CA GLU A 105 16.11 -1.42 -14.14
C GLU A 105 15.67 -2.64 -13.32
N ILE A 106 14.92 -2.41 -12.24
CA ILE A 106 14.37 -3.48 -11.40
C ILE A 106 13.39 -4.33 -12.22
N ARG A 107 12.44 -3.70 -12.92
CA ARG A 107 11.43 -4.36 -13.76
C ARG A 107 12.09 -5.23 -14.84
N ALA A 108 13.17 -4.76 -15.46
CA ALA A 108 13.91 -5.51 -16.48
C ALA A 108 14.56 -6.80 -15.95
N ARG A 109 14.90 -6.87 -14.66
CA ARG A 109 15.46 -8.08 -14.02
C ARG A 109 14.38 -9.08 -13.60
N LEU A 110 13.17 -8.60 -13.31
CA LEU A 110 12.04 -9.41 -12.82
C LEU A 110 11.23 -10.06 -13.97
N LYS A 111 11.88 -10.54 -15.03
CA LYS A 111 11.19 -11.07 -16.25
C LYS A 111 10.28 -12.28 -15.99
N GLY A 112 10.46 -13.00 -14.89
CA GLY A 112 9.59 -14.11 -14.48
C GLY A 112 8.27 -13.66 -13.83
N HIS A 113 8.13 -12.37 -13.52
CA HIS A 113 6.96 -11.80 -12.85
C HIS A 113 5.97 -11.23 -13.85
N LYS A 114 4.68 -11.39 -13.55
CA LYS A 114 3.59 -10.88 -14.41
C LYS A 114 3.16 -9.50 -13.93
N PHE A 115 3.79 -8.47 -14.46
CA PHE A 115 3.40 -7.08 -14.22
C PHE A 115 2.01 -6.78 -14.80
N LYS A 116 1.18 -6.14 -13.98
CA LYS A 116 -0.19 -5.76 -14.30
C LYS A 116 -0.40 -4.27 -14.29
N SER A 117 0.58 -3.45 -13.87
CA SER A 117 0.54 -2.00 -13.87
C SER A 117 1.73 -1.43 -14.63
N ASP A 118 1.59 -0.14 -14.95
CA ASP A 118 2.67 0.67 -15.52
C ASP A 118 3.32 1.52 -14.43
N THR A 119 3.08 1.19 -13.15
CA THR A 119 3.56 1.95 -12.00
C THR A 119 4.94 1.47 -11.57
N ASP A 120 5.71 2.40 -11.04
CA ASP A 120 6.94 2.15 -10.31
C ASP A 120 6.66 1.32 -9.04
N THR A 121 5.53 1.52 -8.38
CA THR A 121 5.14 0.78 -7.17
C THR A 121 5.08 -0.74 -7.32
N GLU A 122 4.59 -1.27 -8.45
CA GLU A 122 4.42 -2.71 -8.61
C GLU A 122 5.76 -3.47 -8.54
N VAL A 123 6.87 -2.83 -8.94
CA VAL A 123 8.20 -3.45 -8.86
C VAL A 123 8.56 -3.83 -7.42
N ILE A 124 8.05 -3.10 -6.42
CA ILE A 124 8.33 -3.34 -5.00
C ILE A 124 7.74 -4.68 -4.57
N ALA A 125 6.48 -4.96 -4.92
CA ALA A 125 5.80 -6.19 -4.55
C ALA A 125 6.50 -7.43 -5.15
N HIS A 126 6.86 -7.35 -6.44
CA HIS A 126 7.55 -8.43 -7.14
C HIS A 126 9.01 -8.58 -6.69
N LEU A 127 9.70 -7.50 -6.35
CA LEU A 127 11.07 -7.56 -5.82
C LEU A 127 11.10 -8.26 -4.45
N ILE A 128 10.15 -7.95 -3.57
CA ILE A 128 10.02 -8.66 -2.28
C ILE A 128 9.70 -10.14 -2.52
N GLU A 129 8.75 -10.44 -3.42
CA GLU A 129 8.41 -11.82 -3.80
C GLU A 129 9.64 -12.58 -4.34
N GLU A 130 10.51 -11.94 -5.14
CA GLU A 130 11.73 -12.54 -5.65
C GLU A 130 12.72 -12.88 -4.53
N TYR A 131 12.93 -11.98 -3.57
CA TYR A 131 13.83 -12.25 -2.44
C TYR A 131 13.28 -13.30 -1.47
N MET A 132 11.97 -13.39 -1.30
CA MET A 132 11.33 -14.40 -0.45
C MET A 132 11.58 -15.84 -0.93
N LYS A 133 12.04 -16.04 -2.17
CA LYS A 133 12.47 -17.37 -2.66
C LYS A 133 13.73 -17.89 -1.95
N LYS A 134 14.53 -17.00 -1.34
CA LYS A 134 15.83 -17.33 -0.74
C LYS A 134 15.96 -16.90 0.72
N TYR A 135 15.16 -15.92 1.14
CA TYR A 135 15.27 -15.28 2.45
C TYR A 135 13.92 -15.31 3.17
N ASP A 136 13.92 -15.17 4.49
CA ASP A 136 12.68 -14.95 5.22
C ASP A 136 12.04 -13.60 4.84
N TYR A 137 10.77 -13.42 5.21
CA TYR A 137 10.01 -12.22 4.82
C TYR A 137 10.67 -10.90 5.23
N LYS A 138 11.20 -10.81 6.46
CA LYS A 138 11.76 -9.55 6.97
C LYS A 138 13.08 -9.26 6.26
N GLU A 139 13.93 -10.26 6.10
CA GLU A 139 15.18 -10.12 5.36
C GLU A 139 14.93 -9.82 3.88
N ALA A 140 13.94 -10.46 3.25
CA ALA A 140 13.54 -10.21 1.88
C ALA A 140 13.10 -8.76 1.66
N VAL A 141 12.28 -8.22 2.58
CA VAL A 141 11.90 -6.81 2.56
C VAL A 141 13.12 -5.91 2.73
N VAL A 142 14.01 -6.17 3.69
CA VAL A 142 15.23 -5.36 3.89
C VAL A 142 16.11 -5.35 2.63
N LYS A 143 16.31 -6.51 1.98
CA LYS A 143 17.10 -6.60 0.75
C LYS A 143 16.44 -5.87 -0.40
N ALA A 144 15.13 -6.02 -0.59
CA ALA A 144 14.38 -5.28 -1.60
C ALA A 144 14.56 -3.76 -1.42
N LEU A 145 14.38 -3.26 -0.20
CA LEU A 145 14.55 -1.84 0.15
C LEU A 145 15.98 -1.33 -0.02
N GLY A 146 16.97 -2.22 0.06
CA GLY A 146 18.38 -1.91 -0.19
C GLY A 146 18.68 -1.61 -1.65
N GLU A 147 17.88 -2.13 -2.58
CA GLU A 147 18.04 -1.88 -4.02
C GLU A 147 17.19 -0.71 -4.55
N LEU A 148 16.19 -0.24 -3.79
CA LEU A 148 15.34 0.87 -4.25
C LEU A 148 16.06 2.21 -4.18
N GLU A 149 16.01 2.99 -5.25
CA GLU A 149 16.49 4.37 -5.30
C GLU A 149 15.32 5.36 -5.29
N GLY A 150 15.56 6.56 -4.75
CA GLY A 150 14.57 7.64 -4.66
C GLY A 150 14.04 7.92 -3.25
N SER A 151 12.94 8.68 -3.20
CA SER A 151 12.27 9.12 -1.98
C SER A 151 10.86 8.56 -1.93
N PHE A 152 10.58 7.74 -0.91
CA PHE A 152 9.34 6.99 -0.77
C PHE A 152 8.95 6.68 0.68
N ALA A 153 7.66 6.47 0.87
CA ALA A 153 7.07 5.86 2.05
C ALA A 153 6.19 4.69 1.62
N LEU A 154 6.27 3.57 2.31
CA LEU A 154 5.59 2.32 1.95
C LEU A 154 4.81 1.75 3.13
N MET A 155 3.72 1.07 2.82
CA MET A 155 3.15 0.06 3.70
C MET A 155 3.01 -1.25 2.93
N ILE A 156 3.49 -2.32 3.54
CA ILE A 156 3.55 -3.67 2.96
C ILE A 156 2.73 -4.58 3.87
N LEU A 157 1.58 -5.05 3.38
CA LEU A 157 0.70 -6.00 4.06
C LEU A 157 1.07 -7.42 3.63
N ASN A 158 1.28 -8.30 4.61
CA ASN A 158 1.54 -9.73 4.37
C ASN A 158 0.40 -10.58 4.92
N SER A 159 -0.19 -11.41 4.06
CA SER A 159 -1.36 -12.23 4.39
C SER A 159 -1.07 -13.38 5.36
N GLU A 160 0.14 -13.94 5.32
CA GLU A 160 0.54 -15.09 6.15
C GLU A 160 0.98 -14.68 7.56
N ARG A 161 1.33 -13.41 7.76
CA ARG A 161 1.86 -12.88 9.03
C ARG A 161 0.92 -11.92 9.73
N GLU A 162 -0.18 -11.54 9.09
CA GLU A 162 -1.15 -10.56 9.59
C GLU A 162 -0.46 -9.26 10.09
N GLU A 163 0.55 -8.79 9.36
CA GLU A 163 1.37 -7.63 9.75
C GLU A 163 1.50 -6.62 8.61
N ILE A 164 1.74 -5.36 9.01
CA ILE A 164 2.12 -4.28 8.11
C ILE A 164 3.57 -3.92 8.43
N ILE A 165 4.44 -3.96 7.42
CA ILE A 165 5.76 -3.30 7.49
C ILE A 165 5.61 -1.89 6.93
N ALA A 166 5.99 -0.90 7.74
CA ALA A 166 6.01 0.51 7.39
C ALA A 166 7.44 0.95 7.08
N VAL A 167 7.64 1.66 5.97
CA VAL A 167 8.97 2.12 5.53
C VAL A 167 8.94 3.61 5.25
N ARG A 168 9.96 4.34 5.69
CA ARG A 168 10.12 5.77 5.43
C ARG A 168 11.53 6.06 4.92
N ARG A 169 11.64 6.60 3.71
CA ARG A 169 12.87 7.14 3.11
C ARG A 169 12.53 8.43 2.35
N GLY A 170 12.69 9.59 2.99
CA GLY A 170 12.35 10.89 2.38
C GLY A 170 10.87 11.27 2.53
N SER A 171 9.94 10.59 1.85
CA SER A 171 8.49 10.89 1.95
C SER A 171 7.96 10.74 3.38
N PRO A 172 6.97 11.55 3.80
CA PRO A 172 6.46 11.53 5.18
C PRO A 172 5.66 10.25 5.48
N LEU A 173 5.85 9.73 6.70
CA LEU A 173 5.07 8.65 7.30
C LEU A 173 5.08 8.80 8.82
N VAL A 174 3.90 8.74 9.43
CA VAL A 174 3.67 8.92 10.87
C VAL A 174 3.00 7.66 11.42
N LEU A 175 3.47 7.20 12.59
CA LEU A 175 2.85 6.13 13.36
C LEU A 175 2.03 6.72 14.51
N GLY A 176 0.72 6.48 14.48
CA GLY A 176 -0.18 6.72 15.60
C GLY A 176 -0.35 5.44 16.43
N VAL A 177 -0.33 5.57 17.76
CA VAL A 177 -0.50 4.44 18.69
C VAL A 177 -1.60 4.79 19.68
N LYS A 178 -2.63 3.95 19.78
CA LYS A 178 -3.74 4.11 20.72
C LYS A 178 -4.12 2.75 21.30
N LYS A 179 -3.70 2.47 22.53
CA LYS A 179 -3.86 1.14 23.16
C LYS A 179 -3.28 0.05 22.25
N GLU A 180 -4.11 -0.91 21.80
CA GLU A 180 -3.76 -2.00 20.89
C GLU A 180 -4.10 -1.67 19.42
N GLU A 181 -4.37 -0.41 19.11
CA GLU A 181 -4.62 0.09 17.75
C GLU A 181 -3.40 0.86 17.22
N PHE A 182 -2.99 0.54 16.00
CA PHE A 182 -1.90 1.16 15.29
C PHE A 182 -2.41 1.82 14.01
N PHE A 183 -1.97 3.05 13.77
CA PHE A 183 -2.35 3.86 12.62
C PHE A 183 -1.10 4.30 11.88
N LEU A 184 -1.13 4.29 10.57
CA LEU A 184 -0.05 4.78 9.73
C LEU A 184 -0.64 5.79 8.76
N ALA A 185 -0.03 6.98 8.63
CA ALA A 185 -0.50 7.98 7.69
C ALA A 185 0.66 8.78 7.09
N SER A 186 0.51 9.19 5.83
CA SER A 186 1.44 10.15 5.20
C SER A 186 1.33 11.57 5.76
N ASP A 187 0.28 11.87 6.52
CA ASP A 187 0.05 13.18 7.11
C ASP A 187 -0.64 13.05 8.48
N ILE A 188 -0.25 13.89 9.44
CA ILE A 188 -0.77 13.82 10.81
C ILE A 188 -2.25 14.18 10.87
N LEU A 189 -2.75 15.01 9.94
CA LEU A 189 -4.15 15.44 9.93
C LEU A 189 -5.14 14.27 9.87
N ALA A 190 -4.77 13.18 9.20
CA ALA A 190 -5.60 11.98 9.11
C ALA A 190 -5.63 11.15 10.41
N LEU A 191 -4.76 11.45 11.39
CA LEU A 191 -4.66 10.75 12.67
C LEU A 191 -5.34 11.49 13.83
N LEU A 192 -5.85 12.70 13.61
CA LEU A 192 -6.33 13.58 14.69
C LEU A 192 -7.80 13.33 15.13
N ARG A 193 -8.44 12.27 14.63
CA ARG A 193 -9.82 11.90 14.97
C ARG A 193 -9.92 10.82 16.05
#